data_AF-A0A022Y908-F1
#
_entry.id   AF-A0A022Y908-F1
#
_cell.length_a   1.000
_cell.length_b   1.000
_cell.length_c   1.000
_cell.angle_alpha   90.00
_cell.angle_beta   90.00
_cell.angle_gamma   90.00
#
_symmetry.space_group_name_H-M   'P 1'
#
loop_
_entity.id
_entity.type
_entity.pdbx_description
1 polymer ?
#
loop_
_entity_poly.entity_id
_entity_poly.type
_entity_poly.pdbx_seq_one_letter_code
_entity_poly.pdbx_strand_id
1 'polypeptide(L)'
;MDDAQRGAKALDNSDFPAAIKCYTKALTVNPHATDYYIKRSTAYSRVKPEDGGPKLHEALHDADMAVALGIQRARREQIIAGQMRRGIVLYQSERYGDAQLIFQVVRAKVGQEDDSKKGDLSAALASHENSTASQDKKTRQQLQIWEMKVKSQMAKLESSDEKTRVVVKEIPDIKVPTQDELKAMYRAQLENRSASSTPNSSGLSTTQKKKDTAAEANPTLSTANPPPTPLPSNTPSRTRHEWYQSNDSVVITIYAKGVPKDKAEVDIQETSFSITFPLPSGSEFSFVLDPLFAPVDPSSSKFNIMSTKIEVTLRKKSAGRKWATLEGTGQQEETISSGARSLEDASNQANQPIKTDKAPAYPTSSKSGPKDWDKVVSNIQKNEKKAKKSEKGDDSKEDDKEDDPDSDLSDYGSGDAVDSFFKKLYANSDPDTRRAMTKSFYESNGTALNTNWSEVGKGRVKEHPPSDD
;
A
#
# COMPACT_ATOMS: atom_id res chain seq x y z
N MET A 1 -14.55 -6.06 -6.64
CA MET A 1 -13.34 -6.03 -5.78
C MET A 1 -12.12 -6.13 -6.67
N ASP A 2 -11.21 -5.17 -6.56
CA ASP A 2 -9.95 -5.13 -7.31
C ASP A 2 -9.14 -6.42 -7.07
N ASP A 3 -8.69 -7.08 -8.14
CA ASP A 3 -7.90 -8.32 -8.05
C ASP A 3 -6.55 -8.06 -7.36
N ALA A 4 -5.96 -6.86 -7.52
CA ALA A 4 -4.69 -6.53 -6.87
C ALA A 4 -4.83 -6.43 -5.34
N GLN A 5 -5.93 -5.86 -4.83
CA GLN A 5 -6.23 -5.83 -3.39
C GLN A 5 -6.46 -7.22 -2.82
N ARG A 6 -7.18 -8.09 -3.54
CA ARG A 6 -7.35 -9.50 -3.14
C ARG A 6 -6.02 -10.25 -3.13
N GLY A 7 -5.15 -9.96 -4.09
CA GLY A 7 -3.79 -10.49 -4.12
C GLY A 7 -2.95 -10.05 -2.92
N ALA A 8 -3.08 -8.79 -2.50
CA ALA A 8 -2.38 -8.27 -1.32
C ALA A 8 -2.87 -8.99 -0.06
N LYS A 9 -4.19 -9.03 0.16
CA LYS A 9 -4.77 -9.76 1.29
C LYS A 9 -4.37 -11.25 1.32
N ALA A 10 -4.26 -11.88 0.16
CA ALA A 10 -3.80 -13.27 0.06
C ALA A 10 -2.31 -13.41 0.44
N LEU A 11 -1.43 -12.50 0.01
CA LEU A 11 -0.04 -12.46 0.47
C LEU A 11 0.06 -12.30 1.99
N ASP A 12 -0.76 -11.40 2.55
CA ASP A 12 -0.78 -11.09 3.98
C ASP A 12 -1.21 -12.31 4.80
N ASN A 13 -2.15 -13.08 4.26
CA ASN A 13 -2.61 -14.33 4.84
C ASN A 13 -1.70 -15.53 4.52
N SER A 14 -0.56 -15.33 3.86
CA SER A 14 0.35 -16.39 3.39
C SER A 14 -0.31 -17.42 2.46
N ASP A 15 -1.41 -17.05 1.79
CA ASP A 15 -2.03 -17.82 0.70
C ASP A 15 -1.37 -17.44 -0.63
N PHE A 16 -0.17 -17.98 -0.84
CA PHE A 16 0.62 -17.71 -2.03
C PHE A 16 -0.04 -18.18 -3.33
N PRO A 17 -0.68 -19.37 -3.40
CA PRO A 17 -1.40 -19.79 -4.60
C PRO A 17 -2.54 -18.83 -4.99
N ALA A 18 -3.33 -18.34 -4.03
CA ALA A 18 -4.36 -17.36 -4.31
C ALA A 18 -3.78 -16.00 -4.70
N ALA A 19 -2.71 -15.56 -4.03
CA ALA A 19 -2.00 -14.33 -4.39
C ALA A 19 -1.52 -14.36 -5.85
N ILE A 20 -0.89 -15.45 -6.28
CA ILE A 20 -0.44 -15.65 -7.67
C ILE A 20 -1.63 -15.53 -8.63
N LYS A 21 -2.74 -16.21 -8.34
CA LYS A 21 -3.94 -16.16 -9.19
C LYS A 21 -4.51 -14.75 -9.29
N CYS A 22 -4.56 -14.03 -8.18
CA CYS A 22 -5.08 -12.66 -8.13
C CYS A 22 -4.16 -11.67 -8.86
N TYR A 23 -2.84 -11.72 -8.66
CA TYR A 23 -1.92 -10.85 -9.39
C TYR A 23 -1.86 -11.15 -10.88
N THR A 24 -1.94 -12.42 -11.28
CA THR A 24 -2.05 -12.78 -12.70
C THR A 24 -3.33 -12.19 -13.32
N LYS A 25 -4.46 -12.21 -12.62
CA LYS A 25 -5.69 -11.51 -13.06
C LYS A 25 -5.49 -10.00 -13.11
N ALA A 26 -4.89 -9.38 -12.10
CA ALA A 26 -4.62 -7.95 -12.08
C ALA A 26 -3.73 -7.52 -13.27
N LEU A 27 -2.75 -8.35 -13.65
CA LEU A 27 -1.88 -8.13 -14.81
C LEU A 27 -2.62 -8.27 -16.16
N THR A 28 -3.78 -8.93 -16.23
CA THR A 28 -4.61 -8.86 -17.45
C THR A 28 -5.22 -7.47 -17.67
N VAL A 29 -5.43 -6.71 -16.60
CA VAL A 29 -6.01 -5.36 -16.66
C VAL A 29 -4.89 -4.34 -16.82
N ASN A 30 -3.84 -4.45 -15.99
CA ASN A 30 -2.66 -3.60 -16.01
C ASN A 30 -1.38 -4.44 -16.15
N PRO A 31 -1.00 -4.87 -17.37
CA PRO A 31 0.14 -5.77 -17.62
C PRO A 31 1.50 -5.14 -17.36
N HIS A 32 1.47 -3.87 -17.03
CA HIS A 32 2.56 -2.94 -17.05
C HIS A 32 2.83 -2.46 -15.61
N ALA A 33 2.05 -2.89 -14.63
CA ALA A 33 2.26 -2.59 -13.22
C ALA A 33 3.44 -3.39 -12.64
N THR A 34 4.60 -2.75 -12.47
CA THR A 34 5.82 -3.36 -11.91
C THR A 34 5.60 -3.95 -10.52
N ASP A 35 4.80 -3.29 -9.69
CA ASP A 35 4.48 -3.74 -8.33
C ASP A 35 3.77 -5.10 -8.33
N TYR A 36 2.93 -5.39 -9.32
CA TYR A 36 2.23 -6.68 -9.41
C TYR A 36 3.18 -7.82 -9.74
N TYR A 37 4.18 -7.58 -10.60
CA TYR A 37 5.26 -8.54 -10.84
C TYR A 37 6.11 -8.79 -9.60
N ILE A 38 6.48 -7.72 -8.87
CA ILE A 38 7.28 -7.87 -7.63
C ILE A 38 6.49 -8.68 -6.60
N LYS A 39 5.21 -8.36 -6.38
CA LYS A 39 4.34 -9.07 -5.43
C LYS A 39 4.07 -10.52 -5.86
N ARG A 40 3.85 -10.76 -7.15
CA ARG A 40 3.68 -12.12 -7.68
C ARG A 40 4.99 -12.93 -7.61
N SER A 41 6.15 -12.30 -7.82
CA SER A 41 7.48 -12.90 -7.59
C SER A 41 7.68 -13.30 -6.12
N THR A 42 7.26 -12.46 -5.18
CA THR A 42 7.28 -12.79 -3.74
C THR A 42 6.40 -14.00 -3.45
N ALA A 43 5.18 -14.04 -4.01
CA ALA A 43 4.31 -15.20 -3.86
C ALA A 43 4.95 -16.47 -4.45
N TYR A 44 5.50 -16.41 -5.66
CA TYR A 44 6.15 -17.55 -6.31
C TYR A 44 7.31 -18.13 -5.49
N SER A 45 8.17 -17.30 -4.89
CA SER A 45 9.27 -17.82 -4.08
C SER A 45 8.85 -18.38 -2.73
N ARG A 46 7.66 -18.03 -2.24
CA ARG A 46 7.17 -18.41 -0.92
C ARG A 46 6.14 -19.53 -0.98
N VAL A 47 5.79 -20.03 -2.17
CA VAL A 47 4.91 -21.19 -2.33
C VAL A 47 5.42 -22.34 -1.48
N LYS A 48 4.54 -22.88 -0.64
CA LYS A 48 4.87 -23.93 0.31
C LYS A 48 5.12 -25.26 -0.41
N PRO A 49 5.91 -26.18 0.18
CA PRO A 49 6.11 -27.52 -0.39
C PRO A 49 4.80 -28.25 -0.70
N GLU A 50 3.76 -28.10 0.14
CA GLU A 50 2.43 -28.71 -0.11
C GLU A 50 1.75 -28.24 -1.41
N ASP A 51 2.06 -27.03 -1.87
CA ASP A 51 1.47 -26.40 -3.06
C ASP A 51 2.37 -26.50 -4.31
N GLY A 52 3.38 -27.38 -4.26
CA GLY A 52 4.36 -27.58 -5.33
C GLY A 52 5.67 -26.81 -5.15
N GLY A 53 5.91 -26.25 -3.96
CA GLY A 53 7.17 -25.64 -3.55
C GLY A 53 7.51 -24.31 -4.23
N PRO A 54 8.62 -23.68 -3.81
CA PRO A 54 9.08 -22.41 -4.37
C PRO A 54 9.30 -22.47 -5.88
N LYS A 55 8.63 -21.58 -6.61
CA LYS A 55 8.73 -21.44 -8.06
C LYS A 55 9.75 -20.39 -8.42
N LEU A 56 11.02 -20.70 -8.16
CA LEU A 56 12.12 -19.73 -8.25
C LEU A 56 12.37 -19.22 -9.66
N HIS A 57 12.13 -20.04 -10.69
CA HIS A 57 12.28 -19.62 -12.08
C HIS A 57 11.24 -18.55 -12.47
N GLU A 58 9.97 -18.79 -12.14
CA GLU A 58 8.88 -17.85 -12.37
C GLU A 58 9.04 -16.59 -11.50
N ALA A 59 9.50 -16.75 -10.25
CA ALA A 59 9.82 -15.62 -9.39
C ALA A 59 10.93 -14.74 -9.99
N LEU A 60 11.96 -15.34 -10.59
CA LEU A 60 13.06 -14.61 -11.21
C LEU A 60 12.60 -13.90 -12.47
N HIS A 61 11.79 -14.57 -13.31
CA HIS A 61 11.20 -13.98 -14.50
C HIS A 61 10.37 -12.74 -14.18
N ASP A 62 9.52 -12.80 -13.16
CA ASP A 62 8.72 -11.65 -12.73
C ASP A 62 9.60 -10.50 -12.20
N ALA A 63 10.67 -10.82 -11.45
CA ALA A 63 11.61 -9.81 -10.98
C ALA A 63 12.35 -9.13 -12.15
N ASP A 64 12.79 -9.91 -13.15
CA ASP A 64 13.41 -9.37 -14.37
C ASP A 64 12.43 -8.47 -15.13
N MET A 65 11.16 -8.88 -15.27
CA MET A 65 10.10 -8.08 -15.92
C MET A 65 9.87 -6.75 -15.20
N ALA A 66 9.86 -6.75 -13.86
CA ALA A 66 9.75 -5.53 -13.08
C ALA A 66 10.93 -4.56 -13.34
N VAL A 67 12.16 -5.07 -13.44
CA VAL A 67 13.35 -4.27 -13.77
C VAL A 67 13.22 -3.68 -15.18
N ALA A 68 12.90 -4.49 -16.18
CA ALA A 68 12.82 -4.03 -17.57
C ALA A 68 11.72 -2.99 -17.77
N LEU A 69 10.54 -3.19 -17.17
CA LEU A 69 9.44 -2.21 -17.18
C LEU A 69 9.83 -0.92 -16.43
N GLY A 70 10.58 -1.03 -15.33
CA GLY A 70 11.11 0.12 -14.60
C GLY A 70 12.09 0.95 -15.45
N ILE A 71 12.98 0.27 -16.19
CA ILE A 71 13.93 0.90 -17.11
C ILE A 71 13.20 1.57 -18.27
N GLN A 72 12.25 0.87 -18.90
CA GLN A 72 11.47 1.39 -20.03
C GLN A 72 10.74 2.70 -19.70
N ARG A 73 10.39 2.90 -18.41
CA ARG A 73 9.71 4.10 -17.93
C ARG A 73 10.60 5.11 -17.23
N ALA A 74 11.90 4.86 -17.15
CA ALA A 74 12.85 5.66 -16.38
C ALA A 74 12.42 5.87 -14.90
N ARG A 75 11.79 4.86 -14.27
CA ARG A 75 11.32 4.93 -12.87
C ARG A 75 12.35 4.30 -11.94
N ARG A 76 13.28 5.11 -11.42
CA ARG A 76 14.38 4.67 -10.52
C ARG A 76 13.90 3.77 -9.38
N GLU A 77 12.84 4.15 -8.69
CA GLU A 77 12.29 3.38 -7.56
C GLU A 77 11.84 1.97 -7.97
N GLN A 78 11.22 1.84 -9.14
CA GLN A 78 10.76 0.55 -9.66
C GLN A 78 11.95 -0.33 -10.08
N ILE A 79 12.99 0.29 -10.65
CA ILE A 79 14.24 -0.40 -10.99
C ILE A 79 14.89 -0.94 -9.71
N ILE A 80 14.99 -0.13 -8.66
CA ILE A 80 15.56 -0.53 -7.37
C ILE A 80 14.75 -1.65 -6.75
N ALA A 81 13.42 -1.52 -6.67
CA ALA A 81 12.56 -2.56 -6.10
C ALA A 81 12.61 -3.87 -6.89
N GLY A 82 12.65 -3.80 -8.22
CA GLY A 82 12.82 -4.95 -9.09
C GLY A 82 14.17 -5.65 -8.91
N GLN A 83 15.27 -4.87 -8.87
CA GLN A 83 16.62 -5.42 -8.64
C GLN A 83 16.76 -6.01 -7.24
N MET A 84 16.19 -5.35 -6.23
CA MET A 84 16.16 -5.89 -4.87
C MET A 84 15.47 -7.25 -4.83
N ARG A 85 14.29 -7.35 -5.46
CA ARG A 85 13.54 -8.61 -5.57
C ARG A 85 14.34 -9.68 -6.33
N ARG A 86 14.99 -9.30 -7.44
CA ARG A 86 15.82 -10.17 -8.26
C ARG A 86 16.99 -10.76 -7.47
N GLY A 87 17.71 -9.94 -6.70
CA GLY A 87 18.80 -10.39 -5.84
C GLY A 87 18.35 -11.40 -4.78
N ILE A 88 17.17 -11.18 -4.18
CA ILE A 88 16.59 -12.12 -3.19
C ILE A 88 16.28 -13.47 -3.84
N VAL A 89 15.67 -13.49 -5.03
CA VAL A 89 15.35 -14.74 -5.73
C VAL A 89 16.61 -15.49 -6.17
N LEU A 90 17.64 -14.77 -6.63
CA LEU A 90 18.93 -15.36 -6.97
C LEU A 90 19.60 -16.00 -5.74
N TYR A 91 19.54 -15.34 -4.58
CA TYR A 91 20.01 -15.90 -3.32
C TYR A 91 19.24 -17.18 -2.96
N GLN A 92 17.91 -17.17 -3.08
CA GLN A 92 17.07 -18.36 -2.82
C GLN A 92 17.33 -19.50 -3.80
N SER A 93 17.81 -19.18 -5.00
CA SER A 93 18.25 -20.15 -6.01
C SER A 93 19.70 -20.61 -5.81
N GLU A 94 20.33 -20.22 -4.69
CA GLU A 94 21.72 -20.51 -4.33
C GLU A 94 22.76 -19.93 -5.30
N ARG A 95 22.38 -18.92 -6.09
CA ARG A 95 23.25 -18.20 -7.02
C ARG A 95 23.84 -16.98 -6.33
N TYR A 96 24.69 -17.23 -5.35
CA TYR A 96 25.20 -16.19 -4.45
C TYR A 96 26.08 -15.16 -5.14
N GLY A 97 26.89 -15.55 -6.12
CA GLY A 97 27.68 -14.61 -6.93
C GLY A 97 26.80 -13.65 -7.72
N ASP A 98 25.78 -14.17 -8.38
CA ASP A 98 24.79 -13.36 -9.10
C ASP A 98 24.03 -12.43 -8.15
N ALA A 99 23.57 -12.94 -7.00
CA ALA A 99 22.88 -12.14 -6.00
C ALA A 99 23.78 -11.00 -5.48
N GLN A 100 25.07 -11.27 -5.25
CA GLN A 100 26.04 -10.27 -4.82
C GLN A 100 26.17 -9.12 -5.82
N LEU A 101 26.33 -9.44 -7.12
CA LEU A 101 26.40 -8.43 -8.17
C LEU A 101 25.14 -7.54 -8.16
N ILE A 102 23.95 -8.14 -8.08
CA ILE A 102 22.70 -7.38 -8.10
C ILE A 102 22.56 -6.48 -6.87
N PHE A 103 22.95 -6.95 -5.69
CA PHE A 103 22.95 -6.12 -4.49
C PHE A 103 23.94 -4.95 -4.59
N GLN A 104 25.11 -5.14 -5.22
CA GLN A 104 26.03 -4.03 -5.52
C GLN A 104 25.41 -3.00 -6.48
N VAL A 105 24.68 -3.44 -7.51
CA VAL A 105 23.95 -2.54 -8.42
C VAL A 105 22.91 -1.72 -7.66
N VAL A 106 22.19 -2.34 -6.71
CA VAL A 106 21.23 -1.63 -5.84
C VAL A 106 21.96 -0.65 -4.93
N ARG A 107 23.08 -1.05 -4.30
CA ARG A 107 23.91 -0.18 -3.44
C ARG A 107 24.38 1.06 -4.20
N ALA A 108 24.86 0.90 -5.43
CA ALA A 108 25.31 2.00 -6.27
C ALA A 108 24.18 3.00 -6.57
N LYS A 109 22.93 2.53 -6.70
CA LYS A 109 21.77 3.39 -6.95
C LYS A 109 21.29 4.10 -5.70
N VAL A 110 21.23 3.39 -4.57
CA VAL A 110 20.65 3.89 -3.32
C VAL A 110 21.67 4.71 -2.51
N GLY A 111 22.98 4.49 -2.70
CA GLY A 111 24.06 5.17 -2.00
C GLY A 111 24.37 4.57 -0.61
N GLN A 112 25.50 4.96 -0.01
CA GLN A 112 25.85 4.57 1.37
C GLN A 112 25.19 5.51 2.39
N GLU A 113 24.95 5.01 3.61
CA GLU A 113 24.62 5.86 4.75
C GLU A 113 25.91 6.50 5.28
N ASP A 114 25.98 7.84 5.24
CA ASP A 114 27.00 8.58 5.98
C ASP A 114 26.63 8.57 7.47
N ASP A 115 27.20 7.65 8.24
CA ASP A 115 27.07 7.63 9.70
C ASP A 115 27.61 8.92 10.36
N SER A 116 28.37 9.75 9.62
CA SER A 116 28.87 11.05 10.08
C SER A 116 27.78 12.11 10.29
N LYS A 117 26.55 11.92 9.79
CA LYS A 117 25.43 12.88 9.95
C LYS A 117 24.46 12.53 11.08
N LYS A 118 24.73 11.46 11.84
CA LYS A 118 23.87 10.99 12.95
C LYS A 118 23.80 11.97 14.14
N GLY A 119 24.71 12.95 14.18
CA GLY A 119 24.83 13.91 15.27
C GLY A 119 23.91 15.13 15.19
N ASP A 120 23.30 15.44 14.04
CA ASP A 120 22.48 16.64 13.89
C ASP A 120 20.99 16.31 13.68
N LEU A 121 20.36 15.83 14.76
CA LEU A 121 18.92 15.58 14.80
C LEU A 121 18.09 16.87 14.59
N SER A 122 18.70 18.05 14.73
CA SER A 122 17.98 19.33 14.67
C SER A 122 17.62 19.77 13.26
N ALA A 123 18.42 19.38 12.25
CA ALA A 123 18.18 19.71 10.85
C ALA A 123 17.16 18.79 10.17
N ALA A 124 16.99 17.55 10.66
CA ALA A 124 16.09 16.55 10.07
C ALA A 124 14.60 16.81 10.37
N LEU A 125 14.28 17.50 11.47
CA LEU A 125 12.90 17.88 11.84
C LEU A 125 12.38 19.11 11.08
N ALA A 126 13.24 19.84 10.37
CA ALA A 126 12.88 21.06 9.65
C ALA A 126 12.53 20.82 8.17
N SER A 127 12.77 19.61 7.64
CA SER A 127 12.42 19.23 6.27
C SER A 127 11.30 18.20 6.28
N HIS A 128 10.20 18.44 5.57
CA HIS A 128 9.30 17.36 5.15
C HIS A 128 10.14 16.22 4.58
N GLU A 129 10.21 15.06 5.26
CA GLU A 129 10.92 13.90 4.73
C GLU A 129 10.33 13.57 3.36
N ASN A 130 11.14 13.72 2.32
CA ASN A 130 10.74 13.35 0.97
C ASN A 130 10.47 11.84 0.94
N SER A 131 9.31 11.41 0.42
CA SER A 131 8.88 9.99 0.41
C SER A 131 9.95 9.06 -0.16
N THR A 132 10.73 9.55 -1.13
CA THR A 132 11.84 8.83 -1.77
C THR A 132 13.01 8.55 -0.82
N ALA A 133 13.34 9.48 0.09
CA ALA A 133 14.41 9.31 1.07
C ALA A 133 14.03 8.26 2.13
N SER A 134 12.77 8.23 2.53
CA SER A 134 12.24 7.21 3.46
C SER A 134 12.27 5.81 2.83
N GLN A 135 11.91 5.68 1.55
CA GLN A 135 11.97 4.41 0.82
C GLN A 135 13.41 3.95 0.56
N ASP A 136 14.32 4.87 0.20
CA ASP A 136 15.74 4.57 0.04
C ASP A 136 16.34 4.08 1.37
N LYS A 137 16.00 4.70 2.51
CA LYS A 137 16.43 4.24 3.85
C LYS A 137 15.98 2.81 4.15
N LYS A 138 14.70 2.50 3.93
CA LYS A 138 14.18 1.12 4.08
C LYS A 138 14.92 0.14 3.17
N THR A 139 15.15 0.53 1.93
CA THR A 139 15.90 -0.30 0.97
C THR A 139 17.34 -0.52 1.42
N ARG A 140 18.03 0.49 1.97
CA ARG A 140 19.40 0.34 2.49
C ARG A 140 19.48 -0.65 3.64
N GLN A 141 18.54 -0.57 4.58
CA GLN A 141 18.46 -1.47 5.73
C GLN A 141 18.23 -2.91 5.26
N GLN A 142 17.26 -3.12 4.36
CA GLN A 142 17.01 -4.44 3.78
C GLN A 142 18.25 -4.96 3.03
N LEU A 143 18.88 -4.11 2.22
CA LEU A 143 20.06 -4.44 1.43
C LEU A 143 21.24 -4.87 2.32
N GLN A 144 21.50 -4.18 3.43
CA GLN A 144 22.56 -4.56 4.38
C GLN A 144 22.36 -6.00 4.90
N ILE A 145 21.13 -6.37 5.26
CA ILE A 145 20.81 -7.71 5.75
C ILE A 145 21.14 -8.75 4.66
N TRP A 146 20.72 -8.51 3.43
CA TRP A 146 20.95 -9.45 2.33
C TRP A 146 22.41 -9.52 1.89
N GLU A 147 23.13 -8.40 1.88
CA GLU A 147 24.59 -8.38 1.63
C GLU A 147 25.33 -9.22 2.67
N MET A 148 24.95 -9.12 3.95
CA MET A 148 25.51 -9.97 5.01
C MET A 148 25.18 -11.45 4.81
N LYS A 149 23.93 -11.78 4.47
CA LYS A 149 23.51 -13.17 4.17
C LYS A 149 24.30 -13.76 3.01
N VAL A 150 24.44 -13.04 1.90
CA VAL A 150 25.23 -13.47 0.73
C VAL A 150 26.69 -13.68 1.12
N LYS A 151 27.32 -12.71 1.79
CA LYS A 151 28.72 -12.83 2.24
C LYS A 151 28.92 -14.04 3.16
N SER A 152 27.99 -14.26 4.09
CA SER A 152 28.03 -15.41 4.99
C SER A 152 27.97 -16.74 4.22
N GLN A 153 27.06 -16.86 3.23
CA GLN A 153 26.99 -18.08 2.42
C GLN A 153 28.23 -18.26 1.53
N MET A 154 28.74 -17.20 0.92
CA MET A 154 29.94 -17.27 0.10
C MET A 154 31.20 -17.61 0.91
N ALA A 155 31.27 -17.21 2.18
CA ALA A 155 32.38 -17.58 3.07
C ALA A 155 32.36 -19.05 3.49
N LYS A 156 31.19 -19.71 3.44
CA LYS A 156 31.04 -21.15 3.72
C LYS A 156 31.36 -22.03 2.50
N LEU A 157 31.49 -21.43 1.32
CA LEU A 157 31.71 -22.12 0.05
C LEU A 157 33.18 -21.97 -0.37
N GLU A 158 33.66 -22.90 -1.18
CA GLU A 158 34.99 -22.77 -1.76
C GLU A 158 34.96 -21.74 -2.90
N SER A 159 36.04 -20.99 -3.08
CA SER A 159 36.11 -19.91 -4.08
C SER A 159 35.90 -20.38 -5.54
N SER A 160 35.90 -21.69 -5.80
CA SER A 160 35.70 -22.29 -7.12
C SER A 160 34.28 -22.85 -7.33
N ASP A 161 33.38 -22.70 -6.36
CA ASP A 161 32.00 -23.20 -6.46
C ASP A 161 31.21 -22.45 -7.54
N GLU A 162 30.45 -23.19 -8.34
CA GLU A 162 29.56 -22.65 -9.38
C GLU A 162 28.56 -21.64 -8.82
N LYS A 163 28.21 -21.77 -7.54
CA LYS A 163 27.31 -20.88 -6.79
C LYS A 163 27.89 -19.48 -6.54
N THR A 164 29.21 -19.35 -6.54
CA THR A 164 29.92 -18.07 -6.37
C THR A 164 30.21 -17.37 -7.70
N ARG A 165 30.02 -18.07 -8.82
CA ARG A 165 30.22 -17.53 -10.17
C ARG A 165 29.14 -16.52 -10.51
N VAL A 166 29.55 -15.45 -11.17
CA VAL A 166 28.66 -14.44 -11.77
C VAL A 166 28.39 -14.81 -13.23
N VAL A 167 27.13 -15.07 -13.55
CA VAL A 167 26.61 -15.39 -14.89
C VAL A 167 25.59 -14.34 -15.35
N VAL A 168 24.95 -13.65 -14.41
CA VAL A 168 23.86 -12.72 -14.66
C VAL A 168 24.37 -11.34 -15.07
N LYS A 169 23.71 -10.73 -16.05
CA LYS A 169 23.90 -9.32 -16.42
C LYS A 169 23.19 -8.40 -15.43
N GLU A 170 23.80 -7.24 -15.15
CA GLU A 170 23.20 -6.21 -14.29
C GLU A 170 21.77 -5.83 -14.74
N ILE A 171 21.60 -5.64 -16.05
CA ILE A 171 20.30 -5.40 -16.68
C ILE A 171 19.84 -6.71 -17.31
N PRO A 172 18.62 -7.21 -16.99
CA PRO A 172 18.11 -8.43 -17.59
C PRO A 172 17.86 -8.22 -19.08
N ASP A 173 18.30 -9.21 -19.87
CA ASP A 173 18.15 -9.23 -21.32
C ASP A 173 16.79 -9.84 -21.69
N ILE A 174 15.73 -9.14 -21.32
CA ILE A 174 14.35 -9.55 -21.61
C ILE A 174 13.69 -8.55 -22.55
N LYS A 175 13.07 -9.09 -23.60
CA LYS A 175 12.21 -8.29 -24.47
C LYS A 175 10.88 -8.11 -23.77
N VAL A 176 10.58 -6.89 -23.35
CA VAL A 176 9.27 -6.54 -22.79
C VAL A 176 8.25 -6.64 -23.94
N PRO A 177 7.30 -7.60 -23.90
CA PRO A 177 6.27 -7.69 -24.93
C PRO A 177 5.34 -6.48 -24.87
N THR A 178 4.61 -6.23 -25.95
CA THR A 178 3.61 -5.16 -25.98
C THR A 178 2.50 -5.41 -24.96
N GLN A 179 1.77 -4.35 -24.61
CA GLN A 179 0.70 -4.46 -23.63
C GLN A 179 -0.36 -5.49 -24.03
N ASP A 180 -0.69 -5.59 -25.32
CA ASP A 180 -1.71 -6.51 -25.80
C ASP A 180 -1.19 -7.96 -25.84
N GLU A 181 0.08 -8.17 -26.15
CA GLU A 181 0.74 -9.48 -26.04
C GLU A 181 0.76 -9.96 -24.60
N LEU A 182 1.14 -9.11 -23.64
CA LEU A 182 1.12 -9.47 -22.22
C LEU A 182 -0.29 -9.82 -21.73
N LYS A 183 -1.32 -9.09 -22.17
CA LYS A 183 -2.71 -9.43 -21.86
C LYS A 183 -3.09 -10.79 -22.42
N ALA A 184 -2.72 -11.07 -23.67
CA ALA A 184 -2.98 -12.35 -24.30
C ALA A 184 -2.28 -13.49 -23.54
N MET A 185 -1.01 -13.32 -23.16
CA MET A 185 -0.25 -14.30 -22.37
C MET A 185 -0.93 -14.58 -21.02
N TYR A 186 -1.35 -13.56 -20.27
CA TYR A 186 -1.99 -13.77 -18.96
C TYR A 186 -3.40 -14.36 -19.07
N ARG A 187 -4.18 -14.00 -20.10
CA ARG A 187 -5.47 -14.64 -20.36
C ARG A 187 -5.30 -16.12 -20.67
N ALA A 188 -4.38 -16.45 -21.58
CA ALA A 188 -4.06 -17.83 -21.90
C ALA A 188 -3.57 -18.61 -20.67
N GLN A 189 -2.75 -18.00 -19.81
CA GLN A 189 -2.29 -18.64 -18.57
C GLN A 189 -3.44 -18.98 -17.61
N LEU A 190 -4.48 -18.12 -17.55
CA LEU A 190 -5.67 -18.37 -16.73
C LEU A 190 -6.57 -19.47 -17.33
N GLU A 191 -6.72 -19.49 -18.65
CA GLU A 191 -7.51 -20.49 -19.38
C GLU A 191 -6.86 -21.87 -19.34
N ASN A 192 -5.54 -21.93 -19.56
CA ASN A 192 -4.80 -23.19 -19.57
C ASN A 192 -4.75 -23.83 -18.16
N ARG A 193 -4.74 -23.01 -17.10
CA ARG A 193 -4.82 -23.50 -15.72
C ARG A 193 -6.24 -23.93 -15.31
N SER A 194 -7.27 -23.47 -16.04
CA SER A 194 -8.65 -23.96 -15.92
C SER A 194 -8.87 -25.28 -16.68
N ALA A 195 -8.08 -25.57 -17.70
CA ALA A 195 -8.12 -26.84 -18.44
C ALA A 195 -7.24 -27.94 -17.79
N SER A 196 -6.26 -27.58 -16.96
CA SER A 196 -5.29 -28.51 -16.39
C SER A 196 -5.68 -29.08 -15.00
N SER A 197 -6.90 -29.60 -14.86
CA SER A 197 -7.23 -30.55 -13.78
C SER A 197 -7.08 -31.99 -14.27
N THR A 198 -5.90 -32.34 -14.78
CA THR A 198 -5.36 -33.70 -14.90
C THR A 198 -3.84 -33.59 -15.01
N PRO A 199 -3.05 -34.43 -14.32
CA PRO A 199 -1.60 -34.32 -14.35
C PRO A 199 -1.05 -35.14 -15.52
N ASN A 200 -0.24 -34.53 -16.38
CA ASN A 200 0.99 -35.19 -16.81
C ASN A 200 2.03 -34.21 -17.36
N SER A 201 3.26 -34.65 -17.20
CA SER A 201 4.52 -33.91 -17.24
C SER A 201 5.13 -33.73 -18.64
N SER A 202 6.18 -32.89 -18.68
CA SER A 202 7.19 -32.69 -19.74
C SER A 202 6.71 -31.97 -21.01
N GLY A 203 7.48 -31.13 -21.70
CA GLY A 203 8.88 -30.75 -21.65
C GLY A 203 9.15 -29.83 -22.86
N LEU A 204 10.23 -29.06 -22.76
CA LEU A 204 10.69 -28.02 -23.68
C LEU A 204 11.01 -28.51 -25.11
N SER A 205 10.75 -27.68 -26.14
CA SER A 205 11.67 -27.29 -27.26
C SER A 205 11.08 -27.25 -28.69
N THR A 206 11.24 -26.07 -29.33
CA THR A 206 11.86 -25.81 -30.65
C THR A 206 11.38 -26.52 -31.94
N THR A 207 10.82 -25.69 -32.84
CA THR A 207 11.00 -25.62 -34.32
C THR A 207 10.93 -26.90 -35.17
N GLN A 208 9.94 -26.99 -36.07
CA GLN A 208 10.18 -26.96 -37.52
C GLN A 208 8.90 -26.96 -38.36
N LYS A 209 9.01 -26.23 -39.47
CA LYS A 209 8.10 -26.02 -40.57
C LYS A 209 8.10 -27.26 -41.48
N LYS A 210 6.92 -27.76 -41.88
CA LYS A 210 6.73 -28.33 -43.22
C LYS A 210 5.27 -28.28 -43.65
N LYS A 211 5.16 -28.05 -44.95
CA LYS A 211 4.01 -27.73 -45.80
C LYS A 211 3.57 -29.03 -46.49
N ASP A 212 2.27 -29.18 -46.75
CA ASP A 212 1.69 -29.53 -48.06
C ASP A 212 0.38 -30.34 -47.97
N THR A 213 -0.67 -29.69 -48.50
CA THR A 213 -1.68 -30.17 -49.47
C THR A 213 -2.91 -30.98 -49.03
N ALA A 214 -4.03 -30.53 -49.63
CA ALA A 214 -5.44 -30.83 -49.45
C ALA A 214 -5.96 -32.12 -50.12
N ALA A 215 -7.11 -32.60 -49.64
CA ALA A 215 -8.29 -33.12 -50.36
C ALA A 215 -9.23 -33.74 -49.29
N GLU A 216 -10.33 -33.08 -48.89
CA GLU A 216 -11.67 -33.09 -49.50
C GLU A 216 -12.38 -34.46 -49.44
N ALA A 217 -13.36 -34.58 -48.52
CA ALA A 217 -14.61 -35.32 -48.69
C ALA A 217 -15.56 -35.07 -47.50
N ASN A 218 -16.66 -34.35 -47.77
CA ASN A 218 -17.94 -34.36 -47.05
C ASN A 218 -18.93 -35.10 -47.98
N PRO A 219 -20.07 -35.70 -47.53
CA PRO A 219 -21.14 -35.00 -46.78
C PRO A 219 -21.83 -35.87 -45.69
N THR A 220 -22.66 -35.32 -44.80
CA THR A 220 -24.14 -35.32 -44.95
C THR A 220 -24.79 -34.51 -43.81
N LEU A 221 -25.88 -33.84 -44.18
CA LEU A 221 -26.70 -32.85 -43.48
C LEU A 221 -27.40 -33.31 -42.18
N SER A 222 -27.62 -32.37 -41.26
CA SER A 222 -28.83 -32.27 -40.42
C SER A 222 -29.09 -30.82 -40.00
N THR A 223 -30.37 -30.48 -39.96
CA THR A 223 -30.95 -29.14 -40.09
C THR A 223 -31.50 -28.62 -38.75
N ALA A 224 -31.47 -27.30 -38.57
CA ALA A 224 -32.38 -26.42 -37.79
C ALA A 224 -32.38 -26.45 -36.23
N ASN A 225 -31.88 -25.37 -35.61
CA ASN A 225 -32.66 -24.20 -35.15
C ASN A 225 -31.75 -23.09 -34.54
N PRO A 226 -32.05 -21.79 -34.70
CA PRO A 226 -31.18 -20.69 -34.25
C PRO A 226 -31.39 -20.33 -32.76
N PRO A 227 -30.32 -20.05 -31.99
CA PRO A 227 -30.46 -19.39 -30.69
C PRO A 227 -30.77 -17.89 -30.87
N PRO A 228 -31.51 -17.27 -29.94
CA PRO A 228 -31.99 -15.90 -30.07
C PRO A 228 -30.84 -14.89 -30.01
N THR A 229 -30.90 -13.94 -30.93
CA THR A 229 -30.11 -12.71 -31.00
C THR A 229 -30.07 -12.00 -29.63
N PRO A 230 -28.90 -11.76 -29.02
CA PRO A 230 -28.81 -10.71 -28.02
C PRO A 230 -28.86 -9.37 -28.76
N LEU A 231 -29.90 -8.58 -28.49
CA LEU A 231 -29.97 -7.19 -28.91
C LEU A 231 -28.70 -6.45 -28.45
N PRO A 232 -28.20 -5.49 -29.25
CA PRO A 232 -27.11 -4.62 -28.83
C PRO A 232 -27.59 -3.75 -27.67
N SER A 233 -27.16 -4.05 -26.45
CA SER A 233 -27.20 -3.10 -25.35
C SER A 233 -26.12 -2.05 -25.60
N ASN A 234 -26.45 -1.10 -26.47
CA ASN A 234 -25.73 0.14 -26.66
C ASN A 234 -25.90 1.00 -25.39
N THR A 235 -25.05 0.81 -24.39
CA THR A 235 -24.79 1.87 -23.41
C THR A 235 -23.63 2.70 -23.95
N PRO A 236 -23.85 3.97 -24.34
CA PRO A 236 -22.77 4.83 -24.76
C PRO A 236 -21.78 4.95 -23.61
N SER A 237 -20.49 4.81 -23.94
CA SER A 237 -19.35 5.04 -23.07
C SER A 237 -19.42 6.47 -22.50
N ARG A 238 -20.17 6.67 -21.41
CA ARG A 238 -20.12 7.91 -20.64
C ARG A 238 -18.70 8.03 -20.12
N THR A 239 -17.93 8.97 -20.67
CA THR A 239 -16.56 9.27 -20.24
C THR A 239 -16.53 9.33 -18.71
N ARG A 240 -15.78 8.41 -18.10
CA ARG A 240 -15.71 8.28 -16.65
C ARG A 240 -15.05 9.52 -16.08
N HIS A 241 -15.59 10.06 -14.99
CA HIS A 241 -14.96 11.08 -14.18
C HIS A 241 -14.84 10.61 -12.73
N GLU A 242 -13.90 11.20 -12.01
CA GLU A 242 -13.65 10.99 -10.59
C GLU A 242 -13.29 12.33 -9.97
N TRP A 243 -13.58 12.52 -8.69
CA TRP A 243 -13.16 13.72 -8.00
C TRP A 243 -12.73 13.41 -6.57
N TYR A 244 -11.80 14.20 -6.06
CA TYR A 244 -11.42 14.22 -4.66
C TYR A 244 -11.23 15.67 -4.22
N GLN A 245 -11.12 15.90 -2.93
CA GLN A 245 -10.95 17.24 -2.39
C GLN A 245 -9.93 17.27 -1.26
N SER A 246 -9.26 18.40 -1.13
CA SER A 246 -8.49 18.80 0.04
C SER A 246 -9.29 19.84 0.83
N ASN A 247 -8.68 20.39 1.89
CA ASN A 247 -9.26 21.50 2.63
C ASN A 247 -9.43 22.76 1.75
N ASP A 248 -8.59 22.93 0.73
CA ASP A 248 -8.50 24.16 -0.07
C ASP A 248 -8.90 23.99 -1.54
N SER A 249 -9.00 22.77 -2.07
CA SER A 249 -9.18 22.52 -3.49
C SER A 249 -10.08 21.31 -3.77
N VAL A 250 -10.73 21.30 -4.93
CA VAL A 250 -11.46 20.15 -5.48
C VAL A 250 -10.79 19.78 -6.80
N VAL A 251 -10.41 18.52 -6.95
CA VAL A 251 -9.74 18.02 -8.15
C VAL A 251 -10.67 17.06 -8.87
N ILE A 252 -11.02 17.41 -10.10
CA ILE A 252 -11.87 16.63 -11.01
C ILE A 252 -10.99 16.01 -12.08
N THR A 253 -11.03 14.68 -12.20
CA THR A 253 -10.31 13.93 -13.23
C THR A 253 -11.30 13.34 -14.24
N ILE A 254 -11.21 13.75 -15.49
CA ILE A 254 -12.02 13.24 -16.60
C ILE A 254 -11.16 12.31 -17.46
N TYR A 255 -11.51 11.02 -17.52
CA TYR A 255 -10.73 10.01 -18.24
C TYR A 255 -11.09 9.99 -19.72
N ALA A 256 -10.44 10.85 -20.51
CA ALA A 256 -10.58 10.93 -21.95
C ALA A 256 -9.22 10.74 -22.65
N LYS A 257 -9.16 9.83 -23.64
CA LYS A 257 -7.93 9.55 -24.40
C LYS A 257 -7.85 10.40 -25.66
N GLY A 258 -6.66 10.92 -25.94
CA GLY A 258 -6.37 11.61 -27.19
C GLY A 258 -7.08 12.96 -27.34
N VAL A 259 -7.37 13.65 -26.24
CA VAL A 259 -7.97 14.98 -26.27
C VAL A 259 -6.97 15.99 -26.85
N PRO A 260 -7.29 16.67 -27.97
CA PRO A 260 -6.44 17.72 -28.51
C PRO A 260 -6.45 18.94 -27.58
N LYS A 261 -5.28 19.35 -27.10
CA LYS A 261 -5.14 20.50 -26.19
C LYS A 261 -5.73 21.80 -26.76
N ASP A 262 -5.59 21.97 -28.07
CA ASP A 262 -6.00 23.19 -28.78
C ASP A 262 -7.49 23.23 -29.12
N LYS A 263 -8.24 22.15 -28.87
CA LYS A 263 -9.68 22.03 -29.17
C LYS A 263 -10.54 21.77 -27.94
N ALA A 264 -9.95 21.82 -26.75
CA ALA A 264 -10.69 21.71 -25.50
C ALA A 264 -11.01 23.10 -24.98
N GLU A 265 -12.29 23.37 -24.78
CA GLU A 265 -12.79 24.60 -24.17
C GLU A 265 -13.08 24.31 -22.69
N VAL A 266 -12.47 25.09 -21.80
CA VAL A 266 -12.62 24.97 -20.35
C VAL A 266 -13.07 26.33 -19.82
N ASP A 267 -14.26 26.39 -19.25
CA ASP A 267 -14.78 27.58 -18.59
C ASP A 267 -14.94 27.31 -17.09
N ILE A 268 -14.25 28.12 -16.28
CA ILE A 268 -14.31 28.06 -14.82
C ILE A 268 -14.83 29.39 -14.34
N GLN A 269 -16.03 29.40 -13.76
CA GLN A 269 -16.63 30.56 -13.13
C GLN A 269 -16.69 30.37 -11.62
N GLU A 270 -17.10 31.42 -10.89
CA GLU A 270 -17.16 31.38 -9.44
C GLU A 270 -18.11 30.27 -8.94
N THR A 271 -19.22 30.03 -9.62
CA THR A 271 -20.25 29.06 -9.21
C THR A 271 -20.54 28.00 -10.27
N SER A 272 -19.84 27.98 -11.40
CA SER A 272 -20.07 27.00 -12.46
C SER A 272 -18.76 26.54 -13.10
N PHE A 273 -18.78 25.35 -13.67
CA PHE A 273 -17.66 24.78 -14.40
C PHE A 273 -18.20 24.07 -15.63
N SER A 274 -17.60 24.33 -16.80
CA SER A 274 -17.89 23.55 -17.99
C SER A 274 -16.63 23.20 -18.75
N ILE A 275 -16.64 22.03 -19.38
CA ILE A 275 -15.58 21.58 -20.26
C ILE A 275 -16.17 20.85 -21.45
N THR A 276 -15.71 21.25 -22.64
CA THR A 276 -16.16 20.71 -23.92
C THR A 276 -14.95 20.35 -24.78
N PHE A 277 -14.93 19.14 -25.36
CA PHE A 277 -13.87 18.73 -26.28
C PHE A 277 -14.31 17.62 -27.25
N PRO A 278 -13.70 17.53 -28.45
CA PRO A 278 -13.97 16.46 -29.40
C PRO A 278 -13.32 15.13 -28.99
N LEU A 279 -14.08 14.03 -29.06
CA LEU A 279 -13.55 12.68 -28.90
C LEU A 279 -12.99 12.14 -30.23
N PRO A 280 -12.02 11.20 -30.20
CA PRO A 280 -11.52 10.51 -31.39
C PRO A 280 -12.59 9.73 -32.19
N SER A 281 -13.75 9.46 -31.58
CA SER A 281 -14.92 8.84 -32.22
C SER A 281 -15.72 9.79 -33.12
N GLY A 282 -15.39 11.08 -33.15
CA GLY A 282 -16.11 12.11 -33.91
C GLY A 282 -17.27 12.77 -33.16
N SER A 283 -17.58 12.34 -31.93
CA SER A 283 -18.57 12.94 -31.04
C SER A 283 -17.95 13.98 -30.12
N GLU A 284 -18.66 15.06 -29.78
CA GLU A 284 -18.22 16.03 -28.78
C GLU A 284 -18.62 15.59 -27.37
N PHE A 285 -17.71 15.74 -26.41
CA PHE A 285 -17.99 15.51 -24.99
C PHE A 285 -18.16 16.84 -24.27
N SER A 286 -19.27 16.98 -23.55
CA SER A 286 -19.56 18.13 -22.68
C SER A 286 -19.77 17.67 -21.25
N PHE A 287 -19.10 18.30 -20.30
CA PHE A 287 -19.32 18.11 -18.86
C PHE A 287 -19.52 19.47 -18.21
N VAL A 288 -20.69 19.67 -17.62
CA VAL A 288 -21.15 20.94 -17.05
C VAL A 288 -21.59 20.71 -15.62
N LEU A 289 -21.10 21.54 -14.71
CA LEU A 289 -21.51 21.64 -13.31
C LEU A 289 -22.02 23.05 -13.08
N ASP A 290 -23.34 23.18 -12.95
CA ASP A 290 -24.00 24.46 -12.72
C ASP A 290 -25.26 24.25 -11.86
N PRO A 291 -25.28 24.66 -10.58
CA PRO A 291 -24.19 25.31 -9.84
C PRO A 291 -23.20 24.30 -9.23
N LEU A 292 -21.98 24.74 -8.95
CA LEU A 292 -21.01 24.06 -8.10
C LEU A 292 -21.50 24.05 -6.64
N PHE A 293 -21.08 23.06 -5.85
CA PHE A 293 -21.48 22.92 -4.44
C PHE A 293 -21.14 24.15 -3.58
N ALA A 294 -20.05 24.83 -3.86
CA ALA A 294 -19.69 26.10 -3.24
C ALA A 294 -18.85 26.96 -4.20
N PRO A 295 -18.75 28.28 -3.96
CA PRO A 295 -17.93 29.16 -4.77
C PRO A 295 -16.45 28.75 -4.83
N VAL A 296 -15.87 28.85 -6.01
CA VAL A 296 -14.44 28.63 -6.30
C VAL A 296 -13.79 29.92 -6.76
N ASP A 297 -12.47 30.00 -6.66
CA ASP A 297 -11.69 31.11 -7.24
C ASP A 297 -11.18 30.71 -8.64
N PRO A 298 -11.73 31.30 -9.73
CA PRO A 298 -11.30 30.98 -11.08
C PRO A 298 -9.82 31.31 -11.34
N SER A 299 -9.29 32.36 -10.71
CA SER A 299 -7.94 32.88 -10.99
C SER A 299 -6.85 31.94 -10.48
N SER A 300 -7.11 31.23 -9.39
CA SER A 300 -6.18 30.25 -8.80
C SER A 300 -6.50 28.80 -9.16
N SER A 301 -7.60 28.57 -9.89
CA SER A 301 -7.95 27.28 -10.46
C SER A 301 -7.10 26.98 -11.70
N LYS A 302 -6.83 25.69 -11.95
CA LYS A 302 -5.93 25.24 -13.02
C LYS A 302 -6.49 24.01 -13.71
N PHE A 303 -6.21 23.86 -15.00
CA PHE A 303 -6.51 22.64 -15.73
C PHE A 303 -5.26 22.11 -16.44
N ASN A 304 -5.20 20.79 -16.60
CA ASN A 304 -4.12 20.08 -17.27
C ASN A 304 -4.68 18.97 -18.16
N ILE A 305 -4.52 19.13 -19.47
CA ILE A 305 -4.94 18.15 -20.46
C ILE A 305 -3.77 17.21 -20.72
N MET A 306 -3.92 15.94 -20.38
CA MET A 306 -2.96 14.87 -20.65
C MET A 306 -3.44 13.98 -21.79
N SER A 307 -2.59 13.05 -22.24
CA SER A 307 -2.94 12.12 -23.32
C SER A 307 -4.03 11.09 -22.95
N THR A 308 -4.23 10.84 -21.65
CA THR A 308 -5.14 9.81 -21.12
C THR A 308 -6.23 10.34 -20.20
N LYS A 309 -6.13 11.60 -19.75
CA LYS A 309 -7.06 12.23 -18.83
C LYS A 309 -6.93 13.75 -18.87
N ILE A 310 -7.94 14.43 -18.36
CA ILE A 310 -7.92 15.87 -18.06
C ILE A 310 -8.07 16.01 -16.55
N GLU A 311 -7.20 16.79 -15.93
CA GLU A 311 -7.30 17.16 -14.52
C GLU A 311 -7.69 18.62 -14.40
N VAL A 312 -8.72 18.91 -13.61
CA VAL A 312 -9.17 20.26 -13.30
C VAL A 312 -9.10 20.43 -11.79
N THR A 313 -8.31 21.38 -11.34
CA THR A 313 -8.16 21.76 -9.94
C THR A 313 -8.91 23.06 -9.71
N LEU A 314 -10.04 22.97 -9.02
CA LEU A 314 -10.85 24.11 -8.60
C LEU A 314 -10.42 24.54 -7.20
N ARG A 315 -10.00 25.79 -7.04
CA ARG A 315 -9.65 26.35 -5.72
C ARG A 315 -10.91 26.76 -4.98
N LYS A 316 -11.14 26.26 -3.76
CA LYS A 316 -12.29 26.67 -2.94
C LYS A 316 -12.11 28.13 -2.49
N LYS A 317 -13.15 28.95 -2.64
CA LYS A 317 -13.14 30.33 -2.12
C LYS A 317 -13.13 30.37 -0.58
N SER A 318 -13.79 29.40 0.06
CA SER A 318 -13.76 29.20 1.51
C SER A 318 -13.01 27.92 1.89
N ALA A 319 -11.75 28.06 2.32
CA ALA A 319 -10.94 26.94 2.79
C ALA A 319 -11.58 26.29 4.04
N GLY A 320 -11.61 24.96 4.08
CA GLY A 320 -12.20 24.15 5.15
C GLY A 320 -13.64 23.67 4.90
N ARG A 321 -14.34 24.20 3.87
CA ARG A 321 -15.67 23.70 3.50
C ARG A 321 -15.55 22.35 2.79
N LYS A 322 -16.08 21.28 3.40
CA LYS A 322 -16.13 19.93 2.80
C LYS A 322 -17.32 19.85 1.83
N TRP A 323 -17.05 19.47 0.59
CA TRP A 323 -18.06 19.27 -0.46
C TRP A 323 -18.63 17.86 -0.33
N ALA A 324 -19.95 17.72 -0.24
CA ALA A 324 -20.58 16.39 -0.26
C ALA A 324 -20.76 15.86 -1.68
N THR A 325 -20.99 16.77 -2.63
CA THR A 325 -21.19 16.54 -4.07
C THR A 325 -20.46 17.62 -4.87
N LEU A 326 -20.31 17.43 -6.19
CA LEU A 326 -19.75 18.47 -7.07
C LEU A 326 -20.78 19.54 -7.43
N GLU A 327 -22.05 19.13 -7.60
CA GLU A 327 -23.17 20.01 -7.89
C GLU A 327 -23.80 20.51 -6.60
N GLY A 328 -24.16 21.78 -6.58
CA GLY A 328 -25.02 22.38 -5.57
C GLY A 328 -26.48 22.25 -5.96
N THR A 329 -27.34 21.91 -5.00
CA THR A 329 -28.76 22.28 -5.10
C THR A 329 -28.83 23.78 -4.86
N GLY A 330 -29.31 24.57 -5.82
CA GLY A 330 -29.27 26.05 -5.87
C GLY A 330 -29.98 26.83 -4.74
N GLN A 331 -29.91 26.36 -3.49
CA GLN A 331 -30.36 27.03 -2.28
C GLN A 331 -29.47 26.57 -1.10
N GLN A 332 -28.34 27.23 -0.87
CA GLN A 332 -27.70 27.28 0.45
C GLN A 332 -26.55 28.31 0.47
N GLU A 333 -26.97 29.58 0.51
CA GLU A 333 -26.23 30.60 1.24
C GLU A 333 -26.91 30.82 2.60
N GLU A 334 -26.06 31.05 3.60
CA GLU A 334 -26.32 31.49 4.98
C GLU A 334 -26.78 30.48 6.04
N THR A 335 -25.81 30.01 6.84
CA THR A 335 -25.80 30.30 8.29
C THR A 335 -24.41 30.05 8.89
N ILE A 336 -23.66 31.13 9.09
CA ILE A 336 -22.52 31.17 10.01
C ILE A 336 -22.98 31.92 11.26
N SER A 337 -22.62 31.37 12.41
CA SER A 337 -22.79 31.87 13.77
C SER A 337 -22.57 33.38 13.98
N SER A 338 -23.51 34.07 14.65
CA SER A 338 -23.33 34.72 15.98
C SER A 338 -24.22 35.95 16.20
N GLY A 339 -24.89 35.99 17.36
CA GLY A 339 -25.17 37.22 18.11
C GLY A 339 -26.57 37.85 18.00
N ALA A 340 -27.45 37.56 18.97
CA ALA A 340 -28.26 38.59 19.62
C ALA A 340 -28.89 38.05 20.91
N ARG A 341 -28.57 38.74 22.02
CA ARG A 341 -29.23 38.64 23.32
C ARG A 341 -30.67 39.15 23.22
N SER A 342 -31.57 38.58 24.02
CA SER A 342 -32.57 39.39 24.71
C SER A 342 -32.81 38.85 26.12
N LEU A 343 -32.71 39.77 27.08
CA LEU A 343 -33.23 39.70 28.45
C LEU A 343 -34.77 39.60 28.36
N GLU A 344 -35.53 39.03 29.28
CA GLU A 344 -35.77 39.36 30.71
C GLU A 344 -36.35 38.08 31.38
N ASP A 345 -36.30 37.81 32.68
CA ASP A 345 -36.76 38.63 33.79
C ASP A 345 -36.21 38.05 35.11
N ALA A 346 -35.96 38.91 36.10
CA ALA A 346 -35.37 38.57 37.39
C ALA A 346 -36.36 38.86 38.52
N SER A 347 -36.68 37.88 39.37
CA SER A 347 -37.02 38.17 40.76
C SER A 347 -37.00 36.94 41.71
N ASN A 348 -36.29 37.16 42.83
CA ASN A 348 -36.58 36.71 44.20
C ASN A 348 -36.14 35.32 44.73
N GLN A 349 -35.00 35.38 45.44
CA GLN A 349 -34.70 34.90 46.80
C GLN A 349 -35.38 33.65 47.40
N ALA A 350 -34.52 32.66 47.68
CA ALA A 350 -34.32 31.92 48.95
C ALA A 350 -35.52 31.60 49.87
N ASN A 351 -35.87 30.30 49.98
CA ASN A 351 -35.87 29.56 51.26
C ASN A 351 -35.94 28.02 51.04
N GLN A 352 -35.16 27.27 51.82
CA GLN A 352 -35.21 25.80 52.01
C GLN A 352 -36.37 25.42 52.98
N PRO A 353 -36.64 24.13 53.32
CA PRO A 353 -36.54 22.83 52.61
C PRO A 353 -37.88 22.02 52.68
N ILE A 354 -37.98 20.87 52.00
CA ILE A 354 -38.41 19.53 52.51
C ILE A 354 -38.41 18.51 51.34
N LYS A 355 -38.07 17.27 51.70
CA LYS A 355 -37.68 16.09 50.93
C LYS A 355 -38.87 15.36 50.25
N THR A 356 -38.62 14.66 49.14
CA THR A 356 -38.79 13.19 48.99
C THR A 356 -38.42 12.69 47.57
N ASP A 357 -37.45 11.78 47.56
CA ASP A 357 -37.26 10.55 46.78
C ASP A 357 -37.30 10.40 45.24
N LYS A 358 -36.17 9.81 44.77
CA LYS A 358 -35.87 9.01 43.57
C LYS A 358 -35.45 9.68 42.25
N ALA A 359 -34.14 9.88 42.11
CA ALA A 359 -33.32 9.33 41.00
C ALA A 359 -31.85 9.20 41.46
N PRO A 360 -31.11 8.13 41.10
CA PRO A 360 -29.76 7.89 41.60
C PRO A 360 -28.75 8.85 40.97
N ALA A 361 -28.08 9.64 41.81
CA ALA A 361 -26.86 10.36 41.47
C ALA A 361 -25.69 9.37 41.32
N TYR A 362 -25.00 9.47 40.19
CA TYR A 362 -23.64 8.93 40.05
C TYR A 362 -22.70 9.64 41.03
N PRO A 363 -21.81 8.91 41.74
CA PRO A 363 -20.92 9.52 42.69
C PRO A 363 -19.76 10.22 41.97
N THR A 364 -19.61 11.50 42.28
CA THR A 364 -18.36 12.25 42.16
C THR A 364 -17.40 11.82 43.28
N SER A 365 -16.14 11.55 42.93
CA SER A 365 -14.91 11.69 43.73
C SER A 365 -13.79 10.90 43.03
N SER A 366 -12.53 11.31 42.84
CA SER A 366 -11.77 12.55 42.98
C SER A 366 -10.33 12.24 42.51
N LYS A 367 -9.60 13.30 42.10
CA LYS A 367 -8.14 13.49 42.23
C LYS A 367 -7.16 12.75 41.29
N SER A 368 -7.45 12.73 39.99
CA SER A 368 -6.43 12.87 38.92
C SER A 368 -7.18 13.11 37.62
N GLY A 369 -6.96 14.25 36.96
CA GLY A 369 -7.52 14.49 35.63
C GLY A 369 -6.99 13.49 34.58
N PRO A 370 -7.50 13.56 33.33
CA PRO A 370 -7.01 12.75 32.22
C PRO A 370 -5.48 12.82 32.13
N LYS A 371 -4.84 11.65 32.13
CA LYS A 371 -3.38 11.54 32.10
C LYS A 371 -2.91 11.84 30.67
N ASP A 372 -2.37 13.04 30.46
CA ASP A 372 -1.66 13.41 29.23
C ASP A 372 -0.45 12.48 29.02
N TRP A 373 -0.62 11.43 28.22
CA TRP A 373 0.45 10.47 27.93
C TRP A 373 1.63 11.08 27.14
N ASP A 374 1.40 12.16 26.38
CA ASP A 374 2.46 12.91 25.70
C ASP A 374 3.47 13.57 26.64
N LYS A 375 3.03 14.00 27.84
CA LYS A 375 3.92 14.59 28.84
C LYS A 375 4.74 13.53 29.58
N VAL A 376 4.26 12.29 29.65
CA VAL A 376 4.99 11.17 30.26
C VAL A 376 6.13 10.72 29.35
N VAL A 377 5.88 10.62 28.04
CA VAL A 377 6.90 10.34 27.02
C VAL A 377 8.01 11.41 27.03
N SER A 378 7.62 12.68 27.16
CA SER A 378 8.54 13.82 27.20
C SER A 378 9.45 13.83 28.45
N ASN A 379 8.93 13.42 29.61
CA ASN A 379 9.68 13.45 30.88
C ASN A 379 10.61 12.25 31.08
N ILE A 380 10.29 11.08 30.53
CA ILE A 380 11.16 9.88 30.61
C ILE A 380 12.39 10.04 29.71
N GLN A 381 12.24 10.62 28.52
CA GLN A 381 13.38 10.96 27.64
C GLN A 381 14.34 12.00 28.26
N LYS A 382 13.84 12.88 29.15
CA LYS A 382 14.67 13.83 29.90
C LYS A 382 15.46 13.17 31.05
N ASN A 383 14.93 12.13 31.68
CA ASN A 383 15.60 11.43 32.78
C ASN A 383 16.68 10.43 32.30
N GLU A 384 16.51 9.79 31.14
CA GLU A 384 17.55 8.90 30.58
C GLU A 384 18.85 9.63 30.17
N LYS A 385 18.77 10.91 29.79
CA LYS A 385 19.98 11.71 29.49
C LYS A 385 20.77 12.12 30.74
N LYS A 386 20.17 12.07 31.94
CA LYS A 386 20.87 12.35 33.20
C LYS A 386 21.48 11.11 33.84
N ALA A 387 20.92 9.91 33.61
CA ALA A 387 21.43 8.66 34.17
C ALA A 387 22.65 8.08 33.42
N LYS A 388 22.84 8.39 32.13
CA LYS A 388 23.98 7.87 31.34
C LYS A 388 25.33 8.59 31.52
N LYS A 389 25.44 9.55 32.46
CA LYS A 389 26.72 10.24 32.75
C LYS A 389 27.42 9.74 34.04
N SER A 390 26.82 8.79 34.75
CA SER A 390 27.38 8.23 35.99
C SER A 390 27.25 6.72 36.02
N GLU A 391 28.01 6.02 35.19
CA GLU A 391 28.56 4.69 35.50
C GLU A 391 29.44 4.25 34.33
N LYS A 392 30.73 4.52 34.48
CA LYS A 392 31.80 3.90 33.73
C LYS A 392 32.51 3.02 34.76
N GLY A 393 32.36 1.71 34.64
CA GLY A 393 32.93 0.71 35.54
C GLY A 393 32.77 -0.70 34.98
N ASP A 394 33.83 -1.13 34.30
CA ASP A 394 34.39 -2.48 34.15
C ASP A 394 33.65 -3.67 34.82
N ASP A 395 33.25 -4.67 34.03
CA ASP A 395 33.94 -5.98 33.89
C ASP A 395 32.97 -7.10 33.42
N SER A 396 33.57 -7.98 32.65
CA SER A 396 33.18 -9.21 31.96
C SER A 396 32.13 -10.12 32.62
N LYS A 397 31.19 -10.64 31.80
CA LYS A 397 30.73 -12.03 31.86
C LYS A 397 29.96 -12.45 30.61
N GLU A 398 30.52 -13.45 29.92
CA GLU A 398 29.83 -14.35 28.99
C GLU A 398 28.71 -15.08 29.72
N ASP A 399 27.59 -15.28 29.04
CA ASP A 399 26.74 -16.45 29.24
C ASP A 399 26.01 -16.74 27.92
N ASP A 400 26.31 -17.94 27.39
CA ASP A 400 25.64 -18.64 26.30
C ASP A 400 24.13 -18.73 26.54
N LYS A 401 23.34 -18.31 25.54
CA LYS A 401 22.00 -18.87 25.31
C LYS A 401 21.79 -19.13 23.83
N GLU A 402 21.73 -20.43 23.58
CA GLU A 402 21.35 -21.19 22.40
C GLU A 402 20.37 -20.49 21.44
N ASP A 403 20.73 -20.58 20.15
CA ASP A 403 19.93 -20.21 18.99
C ASP A 403 18.62 -21.02 18.93
N ASP A 404 17.48 -20.34 18.98
CA ASP A 404 16.17 -20.86 18.58
C ASP A 404 15.90 -20.46 17.10
N PRO A 405 15.92 -21.40 16.13
CA PRO A 405 15.90 -21.09 14.71
C PRO A 405 14.48 -20.95 14.12
N ASP A 406 13.56 -20.24 14.79
CA ASP A 406 12.20 -20.03 14.24
C ASP A 406 11.55 -18.67 14.56
N SER A 407 12.28 -17.57 14.40
CA SER A 407 11.68 -16.22 14.41
C SER A 407 11.75 -15.52 13.05
N ASP A 408 11.29 -16.20 11.99
CA ASP A 408 10.97 -15.59 10.68
C ASP A 408 9.63 -14.82 10.70
N LEU A 409 9.43 -13.98 11.73
CA LEU A 409 8.19 -13.22 11.96
C LEU A 409 8.44 -11.71 12.07
N SER A 410 9.29 -11.17 11.19
CA SER A 410 9.48 -9.71 11.07
C SER A 410 9.05 -9.10 9.73
N ASP A 411 8.21 -9.81 8.96
CA ASP A 411 7.62 -9.28 7.71
C ASP A 411 6.15 -8.82 7.87
N TYR A 412 5.62 -8.74 9.09
CA TYR A 412 4.26 -8.23 9.32
C TYR A 412 4.14 -7.46 10.65
N GLY A 413 4.01 -6.13 10.55
CA GLY A 413 3.73 -5.26 11.67
C GLY A 413 4.11 -3.83 11.33
N SER A 414 3.10 -2.97 11.21
CA SER A 414 3.26 -1.52 11.11
C SER A 414 4.43 -1.03 11.96
N GLY A 415 5.45 -0.46 11.30
CA GLY A 415 6.64 0.10 11.94
C GLY A 415 6.36 1.39 12.70
N ASP A 416 5.28 1.41 13.47
CA ASP A 416 4.89 2.51 14.32
C ASP A 416 5.72 2.44 15.61
N ALA A 417 6.19 3.60 16.09
CA ALA A 417 7.00 3.70 17.31
C ALA A 417 6.29 3.05 18.52
N VAL A 418 4.96 2.98 18.44
CA VAL A 418 4.03 2.37 19.38
C VAL A 418 4.22 0.84 19.50
N ASP A 419 4.40 0.13 18.39
CA ASP A 419 4.55 -1.34 18.41
C ASP A 419 5.89 -1.77 19.03
N SER A 420 6.95 -1.00 18.76
CA SER A 420 8.27 -1.21 19.38
C SER A 420 8.25 -0.90 20.89
N PHE A 421 7.46 0.09 21.32
CA PHE A 421 7.26 0.41 22.73
C PHE A 421 6.57 -0.75 23.47
N PHE A 422 5.50 -1.33 22.91
CA PHE A 422 4.81 -2.45 23.53
C PHE A 422 5.65 -3.73 23.59
N LYS A 423 6.47 -4.01 22.57
CA LYS A 423 7.46 -5.11 22.59
C LYS A 423 8.47 -4.95 23.72
N LYS A 424 8.99 -3.73 23.92
CA LYS A 424 9.95 -3.44 25.00
C LYS A 424 9.29 -3.49 26.39
N LEU A 425 8.04 -3.04 26.50
CA LEU A 425 7.27 -3.15 27.75
C LEU A 425 7.04 -4.61 28.11
N TYR A 426 6.61 -5.45 27.16
CA TYR A 426 6.33 -6.86 27.40
C TYR A 426 7.59 -7.65 27.82
N ALA A 427 8.72 -7.44 27.14
CA ALA A 427 9.97 -8.13 27.43
C ALA A 427 10.53 -7.84 28.84
N ASN A 428 10.35 -6.61 29.33
CA ASN A 428 10.85 -6.16 30.62
C ASN A 428 9.83 -6.28 31.77
N SER A 429 8.60 -6.71 31.49
CA SER A 429 7.54 -6.83 32.52
C SER A 429 7.63 -8.13 33.29
N ASP A 430 7.11 -8.14 34.51
CA ASP A 430 6.91 -9.36 35.30
C ASP A 430 5.85 -10.29 34.66
N PRO A 431 5.84 -11.60 35.01
CA PRO A 431 4.94 -12.58 34.39
C PRO A 431 3.45 -12.24 34.50
N ASP A 432 3.02 -11.65 35.62
CA ASP A 432 1.62 -11.28 35.84
C ASP A 432 1.23 -10.09 34.96
N THR A 433 2.12 -9.11 34.82
CA THR A 433 1.94 -7.98 33.89
C THR A 433 1.85 -8.46 32.43
N ARG A 434 2.73 -9.38 32.01
CA ARG A 434 2.64 -9.98 30.66
C ARG A 434 1.32 -10.70 30.45
N ARG A 435 0.86 -11.45 31.45
CA ARG A 435 -0.40 -12.18 31.39
C ARG A 435 -1.60 -11.24 31.29
N ALA A 436 -1.57 -10.11 32.00
CA ALA A 436 -2.58 -9.07 31.92
C ALA A 436 -2.58 -8.38 30.54
N MET A 437 -1.40 -8.07 30.00
CA MET A 437 -1.23 -7.46 28.69
C MET A 437 -1.76 -8.38 27.57
N THR A 438 -1.41 -9.66 27.60
CA THR A 438 -1.88 -10.63 26.60
C THR A 438 -3.41 -10.80 26.69
N LYS A 439 -3.95 -10.98 27.90
CA LYS A 439 -5.40 -11.18 28.07
C LYS A 439 -6.21 -9.95 27.67
N SER A 440 -5.76 -8.75 28.06
CA SER A 440 -6.44 -7.49 27.67
C SER A 440 -6.38 -7.22 26.18
N PHE A 441 -5.25 -7.51 25.53
CA PHE A 441 -5.11 -7.38 24.08
C PHE A 441 -6.07 -8.30 23.32
N TYR A 442 -6.16 -9.58 23.71
CA TYR A 442 -7.08 -10.53 23.08
C TYR A 442 -8.54 -10.22 23.37
N GLU A 443 -8.89 -9.83 24.60
CA GLU A 443 -10.30 -9.58 24.96
C GLU A 443 -10.85 -8.27 24.37
N SER A 444 -9.98 -7.28 24.14
CA SER A 444 -10.34 -5.98 23.58
C SER A 444 -10.15 -5.88 22.05
N ASN A 445 -9.83 -6.98 21.37
CA ASN A 445 -9.47 -6.98 19.94
C ASN A 445 -8.35 -5.97 19.59
N GLY A 446 -7.40 -5.76 20.51
CA GLY A 446 -6.26 -4.85 20.33
C GLY A 446 -6.55 -3.37 20.57
N THR A 447 -7.71 -3.03 21.15
CA THR A 447 -8.10 -1.64 21.40
C THR A 447 -7.81 -1.13 22.81
N ALA A 448 -7.56 -2.04 23.77
CA ALA A 448 -7.23 -1.68 25.15
C ALA A 448 -6.13 -2.58 25.72
N LEU A 449 -5.15 -1.99 26.41
CA LEU A 449 -4.06 -2.69 27.05
C LEU A 449 -4.04 -2.39 28.56
N ASN A 450 -4.17 -3.42 29.39
CA ASN A 450 -4.07 -3.30 30.84
C ASN A 450 -2.88 -4.15 31.35
N THR A 451 -2.06 -3.56 32.21
CA THR A 451 -0.86 -4.18 32.79
C THR A 451 -1.10 -4.77 34.18
N ASN A 452 -2.30 -4.62 34.76
CA ASN A 452 -2.61 -5.08 36.12
C ASN A 452 -3.44 -6.39 36.12
N TRP A 453 -2.80 -7.50 36.49
CA TRP A 453 -3.47 -8.81 36.53
C TRP A 453 -4.63 -8.87 37.55
N SER A 454 -4.56 -8.12 38.65
CA SER A 454 -5.60 -8.15 39.69
C SER A 454 -6.94 -7.56 39.24
N GLU A 455 -6.94 -6.76 38.16
CA GLU A 455 -8.12 -6.17 37.54
C GLU A 455 -8.61 -7.04 36.38
N VAL A 456 -7.71 -7.39 35.45
CA VAL A 456 -8.03 -8.21 34.27
C VAL A 456 -8.38 -9.65 34.65
N GLY A 457 -7.84 -10.15 35.76
CA GLY A 457 -8.16 -11.48 36.28
C GLY A 457 -9.61 -11.63 36.76
N LYS A 458 -10.25 -10.54 37.19
CA LYS A 458 -11.58 -10.56 37.81
C LYS A 458 -12.75 -10.38 36.84
N GLY A 459 -12.50 -9.95 35.59
CA GLY A 459 -13.55 -9.72 34.59
C GLY A 459 -13.02 -9.47 33.18
N ARG A 460 -13.93 -9.45 32.19
CA ARG A 460 -13.61 -9.25 30.76
C ARG A 460 -13.28 -7.79 30.46
N VAL A 461 -12.23 -7.53 29.69
CA VAL A 461 -11.87 -6.18 29.22
C VAL A 461 -12.77 -5.78 28.05
N LYS A 462 -13.38 -4.58 28.12
CA LYS A 462 -14.26 -4.05 27.07
C LYS A 462 -13.43 -3.41 25.96
N GLU A 463 -13.90 -3.54 24.72
CA GLU A 463 -13.35 -2.86 23.55
C GLU A 463 -13.66 -1.36 23.59
N HIS A 464 -12.68 -0.54 23.20
CA HIS A 464 -12.80 0.91 23.11
C HIS A 464 -12.31 1.37 21.74
N PRO A 465 -13.19 1.53 20.74
CA PRO A 465 -12.77 1.97 19.42
C PRO A 465 -12.14 3.37 19.48
N PRO A 466 -11.19 3.70 18.59
CA PRO A 466 -10.61 5.04 18.51
C PRO A 466 -11.73 6.07 18.28
N SER A 467 -11.72 7.16 19.03
CA SER A 467 -12.59 8.30 18.77
C SER A 467 -12.17 8.98 17.47
N ASP A 468 -13.14 9.25 16.59
CA ASP A 468 -12.96 10.04 15.36
C ASP A 468 -12.73 11.52 15.73
N ASP A 469 -11.51 11.88 16.13
CA ASP A 469 -11.04 13.27 16.25
C ASP A 469 -9.98 13.60 15.18
#